data_AF-A0A5M8AAA2-F1
#
_entry.id   AF-A0A5M8AAA2-F1
#
_cell.length_a   1.000
_cell.length_b   1.000
_cell.length_c   1.000
_cell.angle_alpha   90.00
_cell.angle_beta   90.00
_cell.angle_gamma   90.00
#
_symmetry.space_group_name_H-M   'P 1'
#
loop_
_entity.id
_entity.type
_entity.pdbx_description
1 polymer ?
#
loop_
_entity_poly.entity_id
_entity_poly.type
_entity_poly.pdbx_seq_one_letter_code
_entity_poly.pdbx_strand_id
1 'polypeptide(L)'
;MASMSPKVQGPKTVIPTGPAPAILPGQGSGIPSRGPQQVSPARSAMDLAARALSASRRLQEAGLTNVHSSKLHALLRGDRRNDALLARAFVGKLAKSLLANKDPRIEQLLQQFGDIDDVDSLLAAIERSELHPAAMALLLAAMAEQHRPGRKRTRLEQALERRLGASGDWELAMLGWLEFGAMTPELMSQLKSLYQRADAVQQGIAAFLDQLAGIGERRRKVKVLIRALGAELSGIEDDAAEGIKLAAVVRDLKRLLIFLGCEEQCGRIARGLGDPPIEPDTVLRLLIRMVDQPWLYHDWIRGEVDGMQPGRERGFKLVRDLTRLAKLLPEPCFRDDDHRQQVLAALAEFNDRAENADPAEGDATG
;
A
#
# COMPACT_ATOMS: atom_id res chain seq x y z
N MET A 1 -42.07 32.15 -30.18
CA MET A 1 -41.96 33.01 -31.39
C MET A 1 -42.02 34.46 -30.92
N ALA A 2 -40.92 35.05 -30.47
CA ALA A 2 -39.86 35.71 -31.26
C ALA A 2 -40.26 37.10 -31.78
N SER A 3 -39.84 38.15 -31.08
CA SER A 3 -39.60 39.52 -31.57
C SER A 3 -38.70 40.23 -30.53
N MET A 4 -37.40 40.28 -30.78
CA MET A 4 -36.60 41.42 -31.29
C MET A 4 -36.18 42.46 -30.22
N SER A 5 -34.86 42.54 -30.07
CA SER A 5 -34.07 43.49 -29.28
C SER A 5 -34.14 44.93 -29.82
N PRO A 6 -33.60 45.90 -29.05
CA PRO A 6 -32.41 46.59 -29.56
C PRO A 6 -31.27 46.79 -28.54
N LYS A 7 -30.09 47.03 -29.13
CA LYS A 7 -28.75 47.21 -28.56
C LYS A 7 -28.62 48.41 -27.62
N VAL A 8 -27.81 48.27 -26.57
CA VAL A 8 -27.11 49.40 -25.91
C VAL A 8 -25.64 49.02 -25.72
N GLN A 9 -24.76 49.89 -26.24
CA GLN A 9 -23.29 49.80 -26.18
C GLN A 9 -22.78 50.30 -24.82
N GLY A 10 -21.94 49.50 -24.16
CA GLY A 10 -21.13 49.90 -23.01
C GLY A 10 -19.72 50.37 -23.43
N PRO A 11 -19.08 51.27 -22.68
CA PRO A 11 -17.90 52.01 -23.12
C PRO A 11 -16.58 51.26 -22.94
N LYS A 12 -15.62 51.61 -23.81
CA LYS A 12 -14.25 51.11 -23.92
C LYS A 12 -13.38 51.47 -22.69
N THR A 13 -12.67 50.48 -22.15
CA THR A 13 -11.59 50.67 -21.16
C THR A 13 -10.23 50.74 -21.87
N VAL A 14 -9.53 51.84 -21.64
CA VAL A 14 -8.16 52.13 -22.12
C VAL A 14 -7.17 51.61 -21.08
N ILE A 15 -6.14 50.91 -21.54
CA ILE A 15 -4.96 50.50 -20.74
C ILE A 15 -3.92 51.61 -20.81
N PRO A 16 -3.34 52.05 -19.68
CA PRO A 16 -2.00 52.62 -19.68
C PRO A 16 -1.04 51.79 -18.83
N THR A 17 0.04 51.40 -19.48
CA THR A 17 1.29 50.84 -18.97
C THR A 17 2.14 51.93 -18.29
N GLY A 18 2.71 51.65 -17.10
CA GLY A 18 3.70 52.52 -16.46
C GLY A 18 3.94 52.18 -14.98
N PRO A 19 5.17 52.32 -14.45
CA PRO A 19 5.70 51.44 -13.41
C PRO A 19 5.34 51.87 -11.97
N ALA A 20 5.25 50.88 -11.08
CA ALA A 20 5.01 51.07 -9.65
C ALA A 20 6.29 51.50 -8.90
N PRO A 21 6.21 52.45 -7.96
CA PRO A 21 7.34 52.88 -7.14
C PRO A 21 7.58 51.94 -5.95
N ALA A 22 8.85 51.88 -5.53
CA ALA A 22 9.31 51.16 -4.35
C ALA A 22 8.85 51.82 -3.04
N ILE A 23 8.37 51.03 -2.08
CA ILE A 23 8.12 51.45 -0.69
C ILE A 23 8.59 50.34 0.28
N LEU A 24 9.42 50.75 1.23
CA LEU A 24 9.98 50.01 2.38
C LEU A 24 9.00 50.04 3.60
N PRO A 25 9.26 49.29 4.68
CA PRO A 25 8.25 48.53 5.43
C PRO A 25 7.65 49.29 6.62
N GLY A 26 6.44 48.90 7.04
CA GLY A 26 5.91 49.30 8.34
C GLY A 26 4.43 48.97 8.59
N GLN A 27 4.21 47.94 9.40
CA GLN A 27 3.08 47.73 10.34
C GLN A 27 1.66 47.44 9.81
N GLY A 28 1.14 46.29 10.27
CA GLY A 28 -0.25 46.22 10.76
C GLY A 28 -1.16 45.15 10.17
N SER A 29 -1.35 44.06 10.93
CA SER A 29 -2.53 43.17 10.98
C SER A 29 -2.87 42.30 9.76
N GLY A 30 -2.56 41.00 9.88
CA GLY A 30 -3.12 39.96 9.02
C GLY A 30 -2.63 38.56 9.40
N ILE A 31 -3.58 37.72 9.83
CA ILE A 31 -3.69 36.25 9.65
C ILE A 31 -2.50 35.41 10.16
N PRO A 32 -2.69 34.33 10.96
CA PRO A 32 -1.61 33.41 11.30
C PRO A 32 -1.16 32.69 10.03
N SER A 33 -0.18 33.27 9.34
CA SER A 33 0.60 32.62 8.30
C SER A 33 1.22 31.39 8.93
N ARG A 34 0.71 30.21 8.55
CA ARG A 34 1.45 28.96 8.72
C ARG A 34 2.75 29.15 7.93
N GLY A 35 3.81 29.52 8.64
CA GLY A 35 5.17 29.46 8.12
C GLY A 35 5.43 28.07 7.52
N PRO A 36 6.39 27.97 6.58
CA PRO A 36 6.69 26.71 5.91
C PRO A 36 6.86 25.64 6.98
N GLN A 37 5.94 24.68 6.96
CA GLN A 37 5.97 23.54 7.86
C GLN A 37 7.33 22.89 7.64
N GLN A 38 8.22 23.07 8.60
CA GLN A 38 9.59 22.62 8.52
C GLN A 38 9.51 21.09 8.49
N VAL A 39 9.47 20.54 7.29
CA VAL A 39 9.53 19.10 7.05
C VAL A 39 10.91 18.71 7.51
N SER A 40 11.02 18.29 8.76
CA SER A 40 12.24 17.71 9.29
C SER A 40 12.56 16.51 8.40
N PRO A 41 13.74 16.46 7.74
CA PRO A 41 14.11 15.31 6.94
C PRO A 41 14.12 14.08 7.85
N ALA A 42 13.44 13.00 7.43
CA ALA A 42 13.49 11.74 8.14
C ALA A 42 14.96 11.30 8.26
N ARG A 43 15.46 11.14 9.49
CA ARG A 43 16.89 10.92 9.76
C ARG A 43 17.40 9.53 9.34
N SER A 44 16.54 8.60 8.95
CA SER A 44 16.95 7.39 8.22
C SER A 44 15.77 6.69 7.55
N ALA A 45 16.03 5.92 6.48
CA ALA A 45 15.05 5.05 5.83
C ALA A 45 14.47 3.99 6.79
N MET A 46 15.24 3.58 7.81
CA MET A 46 14.74 2.73 8.90
C MET A 46 13.67 3.42 9.73
N ASP A 47 13.77 4.72 9.95
CA ASP A 47 12.78 5.49 10.70
C ASP A 47 11.46 5.58 9.91
N LEU A 48 11.54 5.61 8.57
CA LEU A 48 10.40 5.59 7.66
C LEU A 48 9.79 4.18 7.53
N ALA A 49 10.62 3.13 7.51
CA ALA A 49 10.19 1.74 7.54
C ALA A 49 9.57 1.35 8.90
N ALA A 50 10.18 1.76 10.01
CA ALA A 50 9.66 1.59 11.37
C ALA A 50 8.38 2.41 11.58
N ARG A 51 8.26 3.62 11.01
CA ARG A 51 7.00 4.38 10.96
C ARG A 51 5.94 3.73 10.10
N ALA A 52 6.31 3.09 8.98
CA ALA A 52 5.35 2.36 8.14
C ALA A 52 4.87 1.06 8.80
N LEU A 53 5.77 0.34 9.48
CA LEU A 53 5.45 -0.85 10.28
C LEU A 53 4.63 -0.47 11.52
N SER A 54 4.96 0.64 12.21
CA SER A 54 4.17 1.14 13.35
C SER A 54 2.86 1.82 12.93
N ALA A 55 2.74 2.39 11.73
CA ALA A 55 1.46 2.82 11.17
C ALA A 55 0.59 1.59 10.82
N SER A 56 1.21 0.50 10.35
CA SER A 56 0.54 -0.79 10.21
C SER A 56 0.12 -1.35 11.57
N ARG A 57 0.93 -1.14 12.61
CA ARG A 57 0.61 -1.50 14.00
C ARG A 57 -0.51 -0.64 14.61
N ARG A 58 -0.56 0.66 14.31
CA ARG A 58 -1.66 1.55 14.72
C ARG A 58 -2.98 1.20 14.01
N LEU A 59 -2.92 0.68 12.78
CA LEU A 59 -4.07 0.09 12.07
C LEU A 59 -4.44 -1.30 12.61
N GLN A 60 -3.48 -2.08 13.11
CA GLN A 60 -3.73 -3.31 13.87
C GLN A 60 -4.39 -3.01 15.23
N GLU A 61 -3.94 -1.95 15.91
CA GLU A 61 -4.48 -1.44 17.19
C GLU A 61 -5.84 -0.76 17.01
N ALA A 62 -6.19 -0.28 15.81
CA ALA A 62 -7.52 0.20 15.42
C ALA A 62 -8.57 -0.93 15.22
N GLY A 63 -8.33 -2.13 15.78
CA GLY A 63 -9.35 -3.19 15.90
C GLY A 63 -9.48 -4.15 14.71
N LEU A 64 -8.57 -4.13 13.74
CA LEU A 64 -8.63 -5.01 12.56
C LEU A 64 -8.03 -6.41 12.78
N THR A 65 -7.34 -6.67 13.89
CA THR A 65 -6.81 -8.02 14.21
C THR A 65 -7.82 -8.94 14.87
N ASN A 66 -8.95 -8.41 15.36
CA ASN A 66 -9.97 -9.18 16.09
C ASN A 66 -11.22 -9.48 15.25
N VAL A 67 -11.21 -9.14 13.97
CA VAL A 67 -12.28 -9.52 13.05
C VAL A 67 -12.15 -11.03 12.79
N HIS A 68 -13.02 -11.79 13.45
CA HIS A 68 -13.03 -13.25 13.43
C HIS A 68 -13.07 -13.77 11.99
N SER A 69 -11.94 -14.30 11.56
CA SER A 69 -11.59 -14.72 10.21
C SER A 69 -12.30 -16.03 9.80
N SER A 70 -12.82 -16.81 10.75
CA SER A 70 -13.68 -17.98 10.49
C SER A 70 -14.98 -17.65 9.74
N LYS A 71 -15.50 -16.43 9.84
CA LYS A 71 -16.69 -16.01 9.06
C LYS A 71 -16.34 -15.58 7.64
N LEU A 72 -15.12 -15.09 7.44
CA LEU A 72 -14.59 -14.73 6.12
C LEU A 72 -14.16 -15.97 5.31
N HIS A 73 -13.86 -17.08 5.99
CA HIS A 73 -13.61 -18.37 5.37
C HIS A 73 -14.79 -18.93 4.56
N ALA A 74 -15.99 -18.95 5.15
CA ALA A 74 -17.18 -19.49 4.49
C ALA A 74 -17.55 -18.66 3.24
N LEU A 75 -17.11 -17.39 3.18
CA LEU A 75 -17.29 -16.47 2.06
C LEU A 75 -16.39 -16.78 0.86
N LEU A 76 -15.18 -17.27 1.09
CA LEU A 76 -14.19 -17.54 0.03
C LEU A 76 -14.38 -18.92 -0.62
N ARG A 77 -15.03 -19.88 0.05
CA ARG A 77 -15.35 -21.21 -0.52
C ARG A 77 -16.59 -21.25 -1.42
N GLY A 78 -17.36 -20.16 -1.53
CA GLY A 78 -18.55 -20.11 -2.37
C GLY A 78 -19.64 -21.08 -1.91
N ASP A 79 -19.82 -21.25 -0.60
CA ASP A 79 -21.03 -21.89 -0.05
C ASP A 79 -22.19 -20.87 -0.12
N ARG A 80 -22.66 -20.68 -1.36
CA ARG A 80 -23.53 -19.59 -1.86
C ARG A 80 -24.84 -19.40 -1.08
N ARG A 81 -25.17 -20.27 -0.13
CA ARG A 81 -26.42 -20.20 0.62
C ARG A 81 -26.40 -19.20 1.79
N ASN A 82 -25.23 -18.76 2.27
CA ASN A 82 -25.14 -17.80 3.39
C ASN A 82 -24.08 -16.69 3.26
N ASP A 83 -23.43 -16.54 2.10
CA ASP A 83 -22.35 -15.54 1.90
C ASP A 83 -22.79 -14.12 2.26
N ALA A 84 -23.98 -13.69 1.83
CA ALA A 84 -24.44 -12.34 2.11
C ALA A 84 -24.60 -12.05 3.63
N LEU A 85 -25.02 -13.05 4.42
CA LEU A 85 -25.19 -12.91 5.87
C LEU A 85 -23.86 -12.84 6.61
N LEU A 86 -22.88 -13.63 6.19
CA LEU A 86 -21.53 -13.62 6.74
C LEU A 86 -20.79 -12.33 6.38
N ALA A 87 -20.91 -11.89 5.14
CA ALA A 87 -20.41 -10.61 4.66
C ALA A 87 -21.02 -9.46 5.46
N ARG A 88 -22.34 -9.48 5.67
CA ARG A 88 -23.04 -8.50 6.49
C ARG A 88 -22.50 -8.45 7.91
N ALA A 89 -22.25 -9.61 8.53
CA ALA A 89 -21.68 -9.68 9.88
C ALA A 89 -20.25 -9.12 9.95
N PHE A 90 -19.42 -9.37 8.92
CA PHE A 90 -18.09 -8.78 8.81
C PHE A 90 -18.15 -7.26 8.65
N VAL A 91 -18.91 -6.76 7.67
CA VAL A 91 -19.04 -5.32 7.40
C VAL A 91 -19.65 -4.59 8.58
N GLY A 92 -20.63 -5.19 9.28
CA GLY A 92 -21.19 -4.65 10.52
C GLY A 92 -20.16 -4.47 11.62
N LYS A 93 -19.32 -5.49 11.87
CA LYS A 93 -18.22 -5.38 12.86
C LYS A 93 -17.16 -4.35 12.45
N LEU A 94 -16.80 -4.32 11.17
CA LEU A 94 -15.88 -3.33 10.61
C LEU A 94 -16.42 -1.91 10.81
N ALA A 95 -17.68 -1.66 10.43
CA ALA A 95 -18.35 -0.38 10.63
C ALA A 95 -18.36 0.02 12.12
N LYS A 96 -18.70 -0.92 13.01
CA LYS A 96 -18.65 -0.69 14.47
C LYS A 96 -17.26 -0.28 14.95
N SER A 97 -16.20 -0.93 14.47
CA SER A 97 -14.81 -0.59 14.81
C SER A 97 -14.44 0.80 14.30
N LEU A 98 -14.77 1.11 13.05
CA LEU A 98 -14.47 2.41 12.45
C LEU A 98 -15.24 3.55 13.13
N LEU A 99 -16.49 3.32 13.55
CA LEU A 99 -17.27 4.27 14.35
C LEU A 99 -16.64 4.51 15.71
N ALA A 100 -16.22 3.44 16.42
CA ALA A 100 -15.56 3.57 17.72
C ALA A 100 -14.27 4.38 17.63
N ASN A 101 -13.54 4.25 16.51
CA ASN A 101 -12.29 4.95 16.24
C ASN A 101 -12.46 6.33 15.56
N LYS A 102 -13.70 6.78 15.32
CA LYS A 102 -13.99 8.05 14.63
C LYS A 102 -13.25 8.18 13.29
N ASP A 103 -13.34 7.14 12.46
CA ASP A 103 -12.72 7.16 11.13
C ASP A 103 -13.35 8.30 10.29
N PRO A 104 -12.55 9.27 9.79
CA PRO A 104 -13.07 10.47 9.14
C PRO A 104 -13.88 10.15 7.88
N ARG A 105 -13.65 9.01 7.23
CA ARG A 105 -14.41 8.61 6.03
C ARG A 105 -15.82 8.18 6.38
N ILE A 106 -15.97 7.44 7.48
CA ILE A 106 -17.29 7.04 7.98
C ILE A 106 -18.03 8.26 8.52
N GLU A 107 -17.34 9.16 9.24
CA GLU A 107 -17.94 10.41 9.70
C GLU A 107 -18.43 11.28 8.54
N GLN A 108 -17.65 11.40 7.46
CA GLN A 108 -18.06 12.13 6.26
C GLN A 108 -19.27 11.50 5.57
N LEU A 109 -19.30 10.16 5.44
CA LEU A 109 -20.45 9.45 4.88
C LEU A 109 -21.71 9.66 5.73
N LEU A 110 -21.58 9.62 7.06
CA LEU A 110 -22.69 9.85 7.97
C LEU A 110 -23.15 11.31 7.99
N GLN A 111 -22.26 12.28 7.84
CA GLN A 111 -22.64 13.69 7.69
C GLN A 111 -23.43 13.92 6.39
N GLN A 112 -23.08 13.21 5.32
CA GLN A 112 -23.75 13.38 4.02
C GLN A 112 -25.15 12.75 3.98
N PHE A 113 -25.37 11.63 4.68
CA PHE A 113 -26.61 10.85 4.56
C PHE A 113 -27.39 10.69 5.87
N GLY A 114 -26.83 11.10 7.02
CA GLY A 114 -27.36 10.81 8.35
C GLY A 114 -28.64 11.55 8.70
N ASP A 115 -28.92 12.69 8.05
CA ASP A 115 -30.15 13.46 8.25
C ASP A 115 -31.38 12.85 7.54
N ILE A 116 -31.18 11.81 6.71
CA ILE A 116 -32.28 11.15 5.98
C ILE A 116 -32.93 10.10 6.87
N ASP A 117 -34.02 10.50 7.52
CA ASP A 117 -34.73 9.65 8.49
C ASP A 117 -35.53 8.50 7.87
N ASP A 118 -36.02 8.68 6.64
CA ASP A 118 -36.77 7.67 5.91
C ASP A 118 -35.84 6.73 5.14
N VAL A 119 -35.97 5.42 5.41
CA VAL A 119 -35.06 4.39 4.86
C VAL A 119 -35.21 4.28 3.34
N ASP A 120 -36.43 4.42 2.82
CA ASP A 120 -36.68 4.27 1.38
C ASP A 120 -36.10 5.48 0.60
N SER A 121 -36.24 6.68 1.16
CA SER A 121 -35.59 7.91 0.67
C SER A 121 -34.06 7.84 0.78
N LEU A 122 -33.52 7.28 1.85
CA LEU A 122 -32.08 7.05 2.04
C LEU A 122 -31.53 6.11 0.97
N LEU A 123 -32.19 4.96 0.75
CA LEU A 123 -31.75 3.99 -0.25
C LEU A 123 -31.76 4.60 -1.66
N ALA A 124 -32.80 5.37 -2.00
CA ALA A 124 -32.86 6.11 -3.27
C ALA A 124 -31.75 7.17 -3.38
N ALA A 125 -31.43 7.88 -2.30
CA ALA A 125 -30.34 8.86 -2.27
C ALA A 125 -28.97 8.19 -2.46
N ILE A 126 -28.74 7.06 -1.79
CA ILE A 126 -27.52 6.27 -1.95
C ILE A 126 -27.42 5.73 -3.39
N GLU A 127 -28.49 5.21 -3.98
CA GLU A 127 -28.47 4.72 -5.37
C GLU A 127 -28.20 5.82 -6.41
N ARG A 128 -28.65 7.04 -6.16
CA ARG A 128 -28.34 8.20 -7.03
C ARG A 128 -26.96 8.79 -6.78
N SER A 129 -26.30 8.40 -5.68
CA SER A 129 -24.95 8.84 -5.40
C SER A 129 -23.95 8.08 -6.25
N GLU A 130 -22.88 8.75 -6.69
CA GLU A 130 -21.73 8.11 -7.35
C GLU A 130 -20.80 7.39 -6.34
N LEU A 131 -21.36 6.94 -5.20
CA LEU A 131 -20.59 6.23 -4.19
C LEU A 131 -20.17 4.86 -4.68
N HIS A 132 -18.93 4.50 -4.35
CA HIS A 132 -18.44 3.15 -4.59
C HIS A 132 -19.25 2.11 -3.78
N PRO A 133 -19.54 0.91 -4.33
CA PRO A 133 -20.35 -0.10 -3.64
C PRO A 133 -19.87 -0.46 -2.22
N ALA A 134 -18.55 -0.49 -1.99
CA ALA A 134 -17.99 -0.70 -0.66
C ALA A 134 -18.31 0.43 0.33
N ALA A 135 -18.30 1.68 -0.13
CA ALA A 135 -18.67 2.84 0.70
C ALA A 135 -20.15 2.78 1.08
N MET A 136 -21.01 2.42 0.13
CA MET A 136 -22.45 2.23 0.37
C MET A 136 -22.69 1.13 1.40
N ALA A 137 -21.99 -0.01 1.27
CA ALA A 137 -22.10 -1.12 2.22
C ALA A 137 -21.66 -0.71 3.64
N LEU A 138 -20.56 0.04 3.76
CA LEU A 138 -20.11 0.58 5.04
C LEU A 138 -21.09 1.61 5.63
N LEU A 139 -21.65 2.50 4.82
CA LEU A 139 -22.66 3.46 5.26
C LEU A 139 -23.89 2.74 5.81
N LEU A 140 -24.44 1.76 5.07
CA LEU A 140 -25.59 0.98 5.51
C LEU A 140 -25.29 0.23 6.81
N ALA A 141 -24.10 -0.36 6.94
CA ALA A 141 -23.66 -1.03 8.16
C ALA A 141 -23.52 -0.06 9.35
N ALA A 142 -22.92 1.12 9.12
CA ALA A 142 -22.73 2.13 10.15
C ALA A 142 -24.07 2.69 10.65
N MET A 143 -25.00 3.00 9.74
CA MET A 143 -26.35 3.44 10.10
C MET A 143 -27.14 2.33 10.83
N ALA A 144 -27.03 1.08 10.40
CA ALA A 144 -27.65 -0.05 11.08
C ALA A 144 -27.14 -0.20 12.53
N GLU A 145 -25.85 0.05 12.78
CA GLU A 145 -25.26 0.00 14.12
C GLU A 145 -25.65 1.18 15.01
N GLN A 146 -25.95 2.36 14.44
CA GLN A 146 -26.45 3.52 15.19
C GLN A 146 -27.91 3.37 15.65
N HIS A 147 -28.71 2.55 14.96
CA HIS A 147 -30.10 2.32 15.31
C HIS A 147 -30.28 1.16 16.29
N ARG A 148 -31.21 1.34 17.24
CA ARG A 148 -31.68 0.24 18.10
C ARG A 148 -32.31 -0.88 17.27
N PRO A 149 -32.30 -2.13 17.76
CA PRO A 149 -33.04 -3.23 17.16
C PRO A 149 -34.49 -2.86 16.87
N GLY A 150 -34.92 -3.02 15.62
CA GLY A 150 -36.24 -2.61 15.16
C GLY A 150 -36.33 -2.56 13.64
N ARG A 151 -37.50 -2.15 13.12
CA ARG A 151 -37.82 -2.20 11.68
C ARG A 151 -36.82 -1.43 10.80
N LYS A 152 -36.35 -0.26 11.24
CA LYS A 152 -35.35 0.54 10.51
C LYS A 152 -34.02 -0.22 10.37
N ARG A 153 -33.46 -0.71 11.48
CA ARG A 153 -32.22 -1.51 11.49
C ARG A 153 -32.33 -2.75 10.60
N THR A 154 -33.42 -3.52 10.74
CA THR A 154 -33.63 -4.73 9.92
C THR A 154 -33.70 -4.41 8.42
N ARG A 155 -34.32 -3.29 8.03
CA ARG A 155 -34.35 -2.87 6.62
C ARG A 155 -32.96 -2.49 6.10
N LEU A 156 -32.15 -1.77 6.89
CA LEU A 156 -30.77 -1.43 6.54
C LEU A 156 -29.89 -2.69 6.39
N GLU A 157 -30.03 -3.63 7.32
CA GLU A 157 -29.34 -4.93 7.28
C GLU A 157 -29.74 -5.75 6.05
N GLN A 158 -31.03 -5.77 5.67
CA GLN A 158 -31.51 -6.43 4.45
C GLN A 158 -30.97 -5.75 3.19
N ALA A 159 -30.91 -4.41 3.15
CA ALA A 159 -30.35 -3.67 2.02
C ALA A 159 -28.84 -3.95 1.87
N LEU A 160 -28.11 -4.00 2.98
CA LEU A 160 -26.71 -4.37 3.02
C LEU A 160 -26.49 -5.80 2.49
N GLU A 161 -27.28 -6.76 2.96
CA GLU A 161 -27.21 -8.15 2.53
C GLU A 161 -27.43 -8.30 1.02
N ARG A 162 -28.46 -7.66 0.46
CA ARG A 162 -28.72 -7.67 -0.99
C ARG A 162 -27.54 -7.12 -1.80
N ARG A 163 -26.88 -6.06 -1.31
CA ARG A 163 -25.71 -5.47 -1.98
C ARG A 163 -24.50 -6.38 -1.95
N LEU A 164 -24.23 -7.00 -0.81
CA LEU A 164 -23.11 -7.92 -0.65
C LEU A 164 -23.34 -9.21 -1.45
N GLY A 165 -24.59 -9.68 -1.56
CA GLY A 165 -24.95 -10.84 -2.38
C GLY A 165 -24.89 -10.59 -3.90
N ALA A 166 -24.83 -9.33 -4.35
CA ALA A 166 -24.82 -9.00 -5.78
C ALA A 166 -23.41 -9.09 -6.42
N SER A 167 -22.33 -9.11 -5.64
CA SER A 167 -20.96 -9.11 -6.16
C SER A 167 -20.04 -9.99 -5.31
N GLY A 168 -19.33 -10.93 -5.96
CA GLY A 168 -18.43 -11.87 -5.26
C GLY A 168 -17.12 -11.25 -4.76
N ASP A 169 -16.74 -10.07 -5.25
CA ASP A 169 -15.45 -9.44 -4.93
C ASP A 169 -15.55 -8.34 -3.86
N TRP A 170 -16.59 -8.37 -3.03
CA TRP A 170 -16.90 -7.28 -2.10
C TRP A 170 -15.79 -7.08 -1.05
N GLU A 171 -15.07 -8.14 -0.64
CA GLU A 171 -14.00 -8.08 0.35
C GLU A 171 -12.80 -7.30 -0.16
N LEU A 172 -12.30 -7.68 -1.34
CA LEU A 172 -11.18 -7.00 -1.98
C LEU A 172 -11.55 -5.56 -2.34
N ALA A 173 -12.79 -5.34 -2.79
CA ALA A 173 -13.33 -4.01 -3.05
C ALA A 173 -13.41 -3.16 -1.76
N MET A 174 -13.78 -3.77 -0.63
CA MET A 174 -13.85 -3.12 0.67
C MET A 174 -12.47 -2.74 1.20
N LEU A 175 -11.55 -3.70 1.22
CA LEU A 175 -10.17 -3.49 1.68
C LEU A 175 -9.43 -2.47 0.80
N GLY A 176 -9.63 -2.53 -0.51
CA GLY A 176 -9.06 -1.53 -1.39
C GLY A 176 -9.72 -0.16 -1.22
N TRP A 177 -11.04 -0.05 -0.97
CA TRP A 177 -11.66 1.24 -0.69
C TRP A 177 -11.14 1.84 0.62
N LEU A 178 -10.90 0.99 1.63
CA LEU A 178 -10.28 1.41 2.89
C LEU A 178 -8.79 1.78 2.75
N GLU A 179 -8.07 1.30 1.75
CA GLU A 179 -6.69 1.72 1.54
C GLU A 179 -6.60 2.92 0.60
N PHE A 180 -7.45 2.99 -0.42
CA PHE A 180 -7.37 3.93 -1.56
C PHE A 180 -8.40 5.06 -1.56
N GLY A 181 -9.52 4.90 -0.85
CA GLY A 181 -10.68 5.78 -1.00
C GLY A 181 -11.33 5.55 -2.35
N ALA A 182 -11.07 6.42 -3.33
CA ALA A 182 -11.59 6.25 -4.67
C ALA A 182 -11.01 4.97 -5.32
N MET A 183 -11.88 4.02 -5.64
CA MET A 183 -11.51 2.80 -6.34
C MET A 183 -11.87 2.95 -7.82
N THR A 184 -10.86 2.96 -8.69
CA THR A 184 -11.09 2.90 -10.13
C THR A 184 -11.20 1.44 -10.60
N PRO A 185 -11.86 1.17 -11.74
CA PRO A 185 -11.91 -0.18 -12.31
C PRO A 185 -10.52 -0.77 -12.57
N GLU A 186 -9.54 0.05 -12.97
CA GLU A 186 -8.16 -0.37 -13.22
C GLU A 186 -7.47 -0.80 -11.93
N LEU A 187 -7.64 -0.03 -10.85
CA LEU A 187 -7.10 -0.39 -9.54
C LEU A 187 -7.70 -1.72 -9.05
N MET A 188 -9.01 -1.91 -9.21
CA MET A 188 -9.67 -3.15 -8.84
C MET A 188 -9.16 -4.34 -9.67
N SER A 189 -8.98 -4.15 -10.98
CA SER A 189 -8.40 -5.16 -11.87
C SER A 189 -6.96 -5.55 -11.46
N GLN A 190 -6.13 -4.56 -11.14
CA GLN A 190 -4.76 -4.79 -10.64
C GLN A 190 -4.76 -5.55 -9.31
N LEU A 191 -5.62 -5.18 -8.36
CA LEU A 191 -5.74 -5.87 -7.08
C LEU A 191 -6.18 -7.33 -7.26
N LYS A 192 -7.15 -7.60 -8.15
CA LYS A 192 -7.58 -8.97 -8.46
C LYS A 192 -6.47 -9.79 -9.08
N SER A 193 -5.77 -9.23 -10.06
CA SER A 193 -4.64 -9.90 -10.71
C SER A 193 -3.54 -10.26 -9.70
N LEU A 194 -3.19 -9.33 -8.81
CA LEU A 194 -2.18 -9.59 -7.78
C LEU A 194 -2.66 -10.60 -6.72
N TYR A 195 -3.95 -10.57 -6.36
CA TYR A 195 -4.54 -11.53 -5.43
C TYR A 195 -4.47 -12.95 -6.00
N GLN A 196 -4.90 -13.14 -7.26
CA GLN A 196 -4.84 -14.43 -7.95
C GLN A 196 -3.41 -14.95 -8.14
N ARG A 197 -2.43 -14.04 -8.19
CA ARG A 197 -1.01 -14.39 -8.38
C ARG A 197 -0.23 -14.44 -7.07
N ALA A 198 -0.89 -14.32 -5.91
CA ALA A 198 -0.22 -14.36 -4.61
C ALA A 198 0.55 -15.66 -4.37
N ASP A 199 0.15 -16.77 -5.00
CA ASP A 199 0.90 -18.04 -4.98
C ASP A 199 2.30 -17.94 -5.60
N ALA A 200 2.54 -16.98 -6.50
CA ALA A 200 3.87 -16.78 -7.05
C ALA A 200 4.90 -16.33 -5.99
N VAL A 201 4.46 -15.89 -4.82
CA VAL A 201 5.34 -15.66 -3.66
C VAL A 201 6.05 -16.95 -3.24
N GLN A 202 5.44 -18.11 -3.45
CA GLN A 202 6.08 -19.40 -3.19
C GLN A 202 7.28 -19.66 -4.12
N GLN A 203 7.38 -18.95 -5.25
CA GLN A 203 8.53 -18.98 -6.15
C GLN A 203 9.65 -18.00 -5.71
N GLY A 204 9.41 -17.21 -4.66
CA GLY A 204 10.36 -16.26 -4.07
C GLY A 204 9.82 -14.82 -4.04
N ILE A 205 10.29 -14.03 -3.06
CA ILE A 205 9.87 -12.63 -2.91
C ILE A 205 10.27 -11.80 -4.14
N ALA A 206 11.44 -12.09 -4.73
CA ALA A 206 11.91 -11.42 -5.94
C ALA A 206 10.98 -11.70 -7.15
N ALA A 207 10.48 -12.93 -7.29
CA ALA A 207 9.53 -13.28 -8.35
C ALA A 207 8.19 -12.53 -8.18
N PHE A 208 7.75 -12.30 -6.94
CA PHE A 208 6.55 -11.50 -6.69
C PHE A 208 6.79 -9.99 -6.94
N LEU A 209 8.00 -9.48 -6.64
CA LEU A 209 8.37 -8.10 -6.97
C LEU A 209 8.23 -7.81 -8.47
N ASP A 210 8.54 -8.79 -9.33
CA ASP A 210 8.44 -8.65 -10.79
C ASP A 210 7.02 -8.42 -11.26
N GLN A 211 6.06 -8.99 -10.53
CA GLN A 211 4.65 -8.81 -10.78
C GLN A 211 4.17 -7.40 -10.47
N LEU A 212 4.93 -6.68 -9.64
CA LEU A 212 4.69 -5.30 -9.27
C LEU A 212 5.45 -4.31 -10.16
N ALA A 213 6.27 -4.77 -11.12
CA ALA A 213 7.00 -3.90 -12.02
C ALA A 213 6.04 -3.01 -12.82
N GLY A 214 6.32 -1.71 -12.89
CA GLY A 214 5.47 -0.71 -13.56
C GLY A 214 4.15 -0.40 -12.86
N ILE A 215 3.84 -1.04 -11.72
CA ILE A 215 2.61 -0.79 -10.95
C ILE A 215 2.87 0.33 -9.93
N GLY A 216 2.10 1.42 -10.00
CA GLY A 216 2.15 2.48 -8.98
C GLY A 216 1.59 2.04 -7.61
N GLU A 217 1.91 2.76 -6.53
CA GLU A 217 1.36 2.51 -5.17
C GLU A 217 1.58 1.08 -4.64
N ARG A 218 2.68 0.41 -5.04
CA ARG A 218 3.00 -1.01 -4.73
C ARG A 218 2.76 -1.36 -3.27
N ARG A 219 3.27 -0.53 -2.35
CA ARG A 219 3.15 -0.73 -0.89
C ARG A 219 1.71 -0.82 -0.42
N ARG A 220 0.84 0.06 -0.91
CA ARG A 220 -0.59 0.07 -0.55
C ARG A 220 -1.30 -1.16 -1.10
N LYS A 221 -0.99 -1.54 -2.34
CA LYS A 221 -1.53 -2.76 -2.96
C LYS A 221 -1.14 -4.02 -2.18
N VAL A 222 0.14 -4.16 -1.83
CA VAL A 222 0.61 -5.29 -1.01
C VAL A 222 -0.05 -5.30 0.37
N LYS A 223 -0.28 -4.14 1.00
CA LYS A 223 -1.06 -4.08 2.26
C LYS A 223 -2.49 -4.59 2.10
N VAL A 224 -3.16 -4.28 0.99
CA VAL A 224 -4.51 -4.81 0.70
C VAL A 224 -4.45 -6.33 0.57
N LEU A 225 -3.48 -6.87 -0.17
CA LEU A 225 -3.30 -8.33 -0.31
C LEU A 225 -3.05 -9.02 1.03
N ILE A 226 -2.16 -8.49 1.88
CA ILE A 226 -1.90 -9.04 3.22
C ILE A 226 -3.17 -9.09 4.06
N ARG A 227 -4.03 -8.06 3.97
CA ARG A 227 -5.29 -8.05 4.73
C ARG A 227 -6.30 -9.04 4.16
N ALA A 228 -6.38 -9.18 2.83
CA ALA A 228 -7.26 -10.13 2.18
C ALA A 228 -6.85 -11.58 2.51
N LEU A 229 -5.59 -11.94 2.23
CA LEU A 229 -5.02 -13.27 2.49
C LEU A 229 -4.93 -13.59 3.98
N GLY A 230 -4.68 -12.59 4.83
CA GLY A 230 -4.70 -12.78 6.29
C GLY A 230 -6.10 -13.10 6.81
N ALA A 231 -7.14 -12.53 6.19
CA ALA A 231 -8.52 -12.81 6.53
C ALA A 231 -8.99 -14.16 5.97
N GLU A 232 -8.41 -14.64 4.87
CA GLU A 232 -8.56 -16.03 4.39
C GLU A 232 -7.88 -17.02 5.35
N LEU A 233 -6.65 -16.70 5.79
CA LEU A 233 -5.81 -17.57 6.63
C LEU A 233 -6.46 -17.96 7.95
N SER A 234 -6.90 -17.00 8.76
CA SER A 234 -7.51 -17.32 10.05
C SER A 234 -8.94 -17.89 9.91
N GLY A 235 -9.34 -18.15 8.67
CA GLY A 235 -10.52 -18.89 8.30
C GLY A 235 -10.30 -20.40 8.18
N ILE A 236 -9.07 -20.82 7.92
CA ILE A 236 -8.73 -22.20 7.62
C ILE A 236 -8.75 -23.01 8.92
N GLU A 237 -9.81 -23.79 9.14
CA GLU A 237 -9.97 -24.66 10.31
C GLU A 237 -9.62 -26.13 10.01
N ASP A 238 -9.96 -26.62 8.81
CA ASP A 238 -9.89 -28.06 8.47
C ASP A 238 -8.75 -28.46 7.51
N ASP A 239 -8.03 -27.50 6.92
CA ASP A 239 -6.90 -27.77 6.01
C ASP A 239 -5.60 -27.14 6.53
N ALA A 240 -4.93 -27.86 7.43
CA ALA A 240 -3.67 -27.41 8.01
C ALA A 240 -2.59 -27.16 6.93
N ALA A 241 -2.59 -27.89 5.82
CA ALA A 241 -1.58 -27.74 4.78
C ALA A 241 -1.80 -26.44 3.97
N GLU A 242 -3.04 -26.14 3.62
CA GLU A 242 -3.44 -24.87 3.01
C GLU A 242 -3.14 -23.69 3.94
N GLY A 243 -3.48 -23.83 5.23
CA GLY A 243 -3.19 -22.82 6.26
C GLY A 243 -1.70 -22.51 6.40
N ILE A 244 -0.83 -23.53 6.38
CA ILE A 244 0.62 -23.33 6.43
C ILE A 244 1.12 -22.59 5.18
N LYS A 245 0.66 -22.98 3.98
CA LYS A 245 1.06 -22.33 2.72
C LYS A 245 0.65 -20.86 2.70
N LEU A 246 -0.60 -20.56 3.04
CA LEU A 246 -1.12 -19.20 3.03
C LEU A 246 -0.43 -18.34 4.10
N ALA A 247 -0.13 -18.89 5.28
CA ALA A 247 0.65 -18.21 6.31
C ALA A 247 2.06 -17.86 5.83
N ALA A 248 2.69 -18.72 5.04
CA ALA A 248 3.99 -18.44 4.42
C ALA A 248 3.87 -17.28 3.41
N VAL A 249 2.88 -17.30 2.52
CA VAL A 249 2.61 -16.20 1.58
C VAL A 249 2.40 -14.86 2.31
N VAL A 250 1.56 -14.83 3.36
CA VAL A 250 1.32 -13.63 4.17
C VAL A 250 2.61 -13.13 4.83
N ARG A 251 3.45 -14.05 5.33
CA ARG A 251 4.76 -13.71 5.93
C ARG A 251 5.69 -13.08 4.90
N ASP A 252 5.79 -13.66 3.71
CA ASP A 252 6.66 -13.17 2.65
C ASP A 252 6.18 -11.84 2.05
N LEU A 253 4.86 -11.62 1.95
CA LEU A 253 4.32 -10.30 1.58
C LEU A 253 4.63 -9.24 2.65
N LYS A 254 4.62 -9.60 3.94
CA LYS A 254 5.07 -8.68 5.00
C LYS A 254 6.57 -8.37 4.89
N ARG A 255 7.40 -9.36 4.55
CA ARG A 255 8.84 -9.15 4.25
C ARG A 255 8.99 -8.23 3.05
N LEU A 256 8.23 -8.44 1.98
CA LEU A 256 8.21 -7.58 0.80
C LEU A 256 7.85 -6.13 1.16
N LEU A 257 6.88 -5.88 2.05
CA LEU A 257 6.58 -4.51 2.49
C LEU A 257 7.76 -3.79 3.13
N ILE A 258 8.64 -4.53 3.81
CA ILE A 258 9.88 -3.98 4.39
C ILE A 258 10.84 -3.60 3.27
N PHE A 259 11.05 -4.49 2.29
CA PHE A 259 11.88 -4.23 1.13
C PHE A 259 11.37 -3.08 0.26
N LEU A 260 10.05 -2.98 0.04
CA LEU A 260 9.44 -1.82 -0.63
C LEU A 260 9.64 -0.52 0.18
N GLY A 261 9.91 -0.62 1.49
CA GLY A 261 10.38 0.51 2.29
C GLY A 261 11.77 1.03 1.91
N CYS A 262 12.57 0.22 1.21
CA CYS A 262 13.94 0.55 0.78
C CYS A 262 14.01 1.10 -0.64
N GLU A 263 12.91 1.15 -1.40
CA GLU A 263 12.87 1.59 -2.82
C GLU A 263 13.60 2.91 -3.07
N GLU A 264 13.34 3.91 -2.22
CA GLU A 264 13.98 5.21 -2.35
C GLU A 264 15.51 5.11 -2.17
N GLN A 265 15.97 4.31 -1.21
CA GLN A 265 17.39 4.11 -0.95
C GLN A 265 18.04 3.31 -2.08
N CYS A 266 17.39 2.27 -2.60
CA CYS A 266 17.82 1.55 -3.78
C CYS A 266 17.93 2.49 -5.00
N GLY A 267 16.98 3.41 -5.17
CA GLY A 267 17.04 4.44 -6.21
C GLY A 267 18.12 5.50 -6.01
N ARG A 268 18.53 5.78 -4.76
CA ARG A 268 19.70 6.63 -4.47
C ARG A 268 21.01 5.90 -4.78
N ILE A 269 21.12 4.63 -4.41
CA ILE A 269 22.27 3.77 -4.75
C ILE A 269 22.43 3.70 -6.25
N ALA A 270 21.36 3.35 -6.97
CA ALA A 270 21.34 3.21 -8.41
C ALA A 270 21.80 4.48 -9.14
N ARG A 271 21.24 5.66 -8.78
CA ARG A 271 21.68 6.96 -9.31
C ARG A 271 23.13 7.29 -8.96
N GLY A 272 23.56 6.92 -7.75
CA GLY A 272 24.92 7.13 -7.29
C GLY A 272 25.96 6.34 -8.09
N LEU A 273 25.57 5.28 -8.81
CA LEU A 273 26.48 4.51 -9.65
C LEU A 273 26.82 5.20 -10.98
N GLY A 274 26.08 6.24 -11.40
CA GLY A 274 26.35 6.94 -12.66
C GLY A 274 26.08 6.08 -13.90
N ASP A 275 26.69 6.45 -15.03
CA ASP A 275 26.43 5.82 -16.33
C ASP A 275 27.26 4.54 -16.58
N PRO A 276 26.71 3.54 -17.30
CA PRO A 276 25.32 3.41 -17.74
C PRO A 276 24.35 3.22 -16.55
N PRO A 277 23.14 3.79 -16.59
CA PRO A 277 22.23 3.76 -15.45
C PRO A 277 21.84 2.33 -15.09
N ILE A 278 21.87 2.02 -13.79
CA ILE A 278 21.29 0.80 -13.25
C ILE A 278 19.87 1.14 -12.79
N GLU A 279 18.90 0.28 -13.13
CA GLU A 279 17.52 0.48 -12.70
C GLU A 279 17.38 0.29 -11.17
N PRO A 280 16.67 1.18 -10.46
CA PRO A 280 16.42 1.06 -9.02
C PRO A 280 15.84 -0.30 -8.61
N ASP A 281 14.93 -0.83 -9.43
CA ASP A 281 14.30 -2.13 -9.20
C ASP A 281 15.31 -3.29 -9.31
N THR A 282 16.38 -3.15 -10.10
CA THR A 282 17.46 -4.16 -10.16
C THR A 282 18.26 -4.18 -8.87
N VAL A 283 18.55 -3.02 -8.27
CA VAL A 283 19.21 -2.94 -6.95
C VAL A 283 18.33 -3.54 -5.85
N LEU A 284 17.03 -3.23 -5.87
CA LEU A 284 16.08 -3.80 -4.91
C LEU A 284 15.95 -5.32 -5.06
N ARG A 285 15.86 -5.80 -6.30
CA ARG A 285 15.83 -7.24 -6.61
C ARG A 285 17.07 -7.95 -6.12
N LEU A 286 18.27 -7.39 -6.35
CA LEU A 286 19.52 -7.96 -5.87
C LEU A 286 19.54 -8.07 -4.34
N LEU A 287 19.13 -7.02 -3.64
CA LEU A 287 19.01 -7.04 -2.18
C LEU A 287 18.07 -8.15 -1.68
N ILE A 288 16.91 -8.31 -2.31
CA ILE A 288 15.96 -9.37 -1.95
C ILE A 288 16.57 -10.74 -2.22
N ARG A 289 17.13 -10.96 -3.42
CA ARG A 289 17.71 -12.26 -3.80
C ARG A 289 18.86 -12.68 -2.89
N MET A 290 19.70 -11.74 -2.46
CA MET A 290 20.78 -11.99 -1.49
C MET A 290 20.24 -12.51 -0.16
N VAL A 291 19.16 -11.89 0.34
CA VAL A 291 18.56 -12.25 1.63
C VAL A 291 17.66 -13.50 1.53
N ASP A 292 17.23 -13.86 0.33
CA ASP A 292 16.44 -15.08 0.11
C ASP A 292 17.31 -16.35 -0.06
N GLN A 293 18.61 -16.17 -0.39
CA GLN A 293 19.54 -17.28 -0.55
C GLN A 293 19.66 -18.08 0.76
N PRO A 294 19.45 -19.42 0.74
CA PRO A 294 19.71 -20.26 1.91
C PRO A 294 21.16 -20.19 2.38
N TRP A 295 22.08 -20.07 1.42
CA TRP A 295 23.50 -19.91 1.68
C TRP A 295 24.07 -18.88 0.72
N LEU A 296 24.51 -17.73 1.25
CA LEU A 296 25.12 -16.68 0.46
C LEU A 296 26.65 -16.83 0.51
N TYR A 297 27.28 -16.80 -0.66
CA TYR A 297 28.73 -16.86 -0.82
C TYR A 297 29.21 -15.71 -1.69
N HIS A 298 30.49 -15.34 -1.55
CA HIS A 298 31.07 -14.23 -2.32
C HIS A 298 31.00 -14.46 -3.84
N ASP A 299 31.18 -15.69 -4.32
CA ASP A 299 31.11 -16.04 -5.75
C ASP A 299 29.70 -15.82 -6.34
N TRP A 300 28.66 -16.07 -5.55
CA TRP A 300 27.28 -15.81 -5.96
C TRP A 300 27.05 -14.31 -6.13
N ILE A 301 27.53 -13.50 -5.18
CA ILE A 301 27.44 -12.03 -5.24
C ILE A 301 28.19 -11.52 -6.48
N ARG A 302 29.38 -12.07 -6.74
CA ARG A 302 30.18 -11.75 -7.93
C ARG A 302 29.41 -12.05 -9.21
N GLY A 303 28.86 -13.26 -9.36
CA GLY A 303 28.08 -13.63 -10.53
C GLY A 303 26.88 -12.71 -10.80
N GLU A 304 26.15 -12.31 -9.75
CA GLU A 304 25.03 -11.38 -9.89
C GLU A 304 25.46 -9.96 -10.26
N VAL A 305 26.56 -9.46 -9.67
CA VAL A 305 27.10 -8.14 -9.98
C VAL A 305 27.68 -8.10 -11.39
N ASP A 306 28.45 -9.12 -11.79
CA ASP A 306 29.05 -9.21 -13.13
C ASP A 306 27.97 -9.34 -14.21
N GLY A 307 26.88 -10.06 -13.92
CA GLY A 307 25.71 -10.16 -14.81
C GLY A 307 25.02 -8.82 -15.05
N MET A 308 25.12 -7.86 -14.12
CA MET A 308 24.62 -6.50 -14.30
C MET A 308 25.57 -5.59 -15.10
N GLN A 309 26.80 -6.07 -15.38
CA GLN A 309 27.86 -5.35 -16.10
C GLN A 309 28.11 -3.90 -15.62
N PRO A 310 28.14 -3.60 -14.30
CA PRO A 310 28.40 -2.25 -13.82
C PRO A 310 29.86 -1.84 -14.07
N GLY A 311 30.78 -2.78 -14.29
CA GLY A 311 32.22 -2.57 -14.24
C GLY A 311 32.75 -2.70 -12.80
N ARG A 312 34.04 -2.99 -12.64
CA ARG A 312 34.66 -3.39 -11.36
C ARG A 312 34.44 -2.39 -10.22
N GLU A 313 34.79 -1.12 -10.42
CA GLU A 313 34.68 -0.08 -9.38
C GLU A 313 33.23 0.19 -8.96
N ARG A 314 32.31 0.17 -9.93
CA ARG A 314 30.88 0.40 -9.70
C ARG A 314 30.22 -0.80 -9.03
N GLY A 315 30.63 -2.02 -9.41
CA GLY A 315 30.24 -3.25 -8.73
C GLY A 315 30.65 -3.25 -7.26
N PHE A 316 31.90 -2.86 -6.96
CA PHE A 316 32.36 -2.70 -5.58
C PHE A 316 31.53 -1.66 -4.81
N LYS A 317 31.31 -0.48 -5.40
CA LYS A 317 30.48 0.57 -4.79
C LYS A 317 29.06 0.08 -4.49
N LEU A 318 28.44 -0.65 -5.43
CA LEU A 318 27.13 -1.26 -5.27
C LEU A 318 27.09 -2.22 -4.07
N VAL A 319 28.04 -3.16 -3.99
CA VAL A 319 28.07 -4.13 -2.87
C VAL A 319 28.34 -3.45 -1.54
N ARG A 320 29.21 -2.44 -1.49
CA ARG A 320 29.45 -1.64 -0.29
C ARG A 320 28.20 -0.92 0.20
N ASP A 321 27.43 -0.32 -0.71
CA ASP A 321 26.18 0.35 -0.36
C ASP A 321 25.06 -0.63 0.02
N LEU A 322 24.99 -1.80 -0.63
CA LEU A 322 24.11 -2.90 -0.23
C LEU A 322 24.47 -3.46 1.15
N THR A 323 25.76 -3.51 1.49
CA THR A 323 26.24 -3.92 2.83
C THR A 323 25.71 -2.98 3.91
N ARG A 324 25.75 -1.66 3.65
CA ARG A 324 25.19 -0.65 4.57
C ARG A 324 23.68 -0.83 4.72
N LEU A 325 22.98 -1.12 3.63
CA LEU A 325 21.53 -1.34 3.65
C LEU A 325 21.16 -2.64 4.38
N ALA A 326 21.88 -3.73 4.14
CA ALA A 326 21.67 -5.03 4.80
C ALA A 326 21.85 -4.95 6.32
N LYS A 327 22.82 -4.15 6.81
CA LYS A 327 23.01 -3.90 8.26
C LYS A 327 21.78 -3.25 8.90
N LEU A 328 21.03 -2.46 8.13
CA LEU A 328 19.84 -1.73 8.56
C LEU A 328 18.54 -2.51 8.36
N LEU A 329 18.58 -3.69 7.74
CA LEU A 329 17.37 -4.51 7.61
C LEU A 329 16.94 -5.07 8.97
N PRO A 330 15.63 -5.07 9.28
CA PRO A 330 15.12 -5.66 10.51
C PRO A 330 15.18 -7.20 10.44
N GLU A 331 15.15 -7.83 11.61
CA GLU A 331 15.20 -9.28 11.79
C GLU A 331 14.26 -10.08 10.86
N PRO A 332 12.98 -9.68 10.62
CA PRO A 332 12.07 -10.45 9.77
C PRO A 332 12.51 -10.59 8.31
N CYS A 333 13.46 -9.79 7.84
CA CYS A 333 14.03 -9.97 6.51
C CYS A 333 14.84 -11.26 6.42
N PHE A 334 15.47 -11.69 7.51
CA PHE A 334 16.34 -12.86 7.60
C PHE A 334 15.58 -14.07 8.16
N ARG A 335 16.16 -15.27 7.99
CA ARG A 335 15.59 -16.53 8.53
C ARG A 335 15.77 -16.61 10.04
N ASP A 336 16.96 -16.24 10.49
CA ASP A 336 17.42 -16.17 11.88
C ASP A 336 18.66 -15.24 11.97
N ASP A 337 19.20 -15.08 13.18
CA ASP A 337 20.38 -14.24 13.44
C ASP A 337 21.65 -14.79 12.77
N ASP A 338 21.81 -16.11 12.68
CA ASP A 338 22.97 -16.75 12.05
C ASP A 338 22.96 -16.49 10.54
N HIS A 339 21.80 -16.59 9.90
CA HIS A 339 21.60 -16.25 8.51
C HIS A 339 21.88 -14.77 8.23
N ARG A 340 21.51 -13.87 9.15
CA ARG A 340 21.90 -12.45 9.03
C ARG A 340 23.42 -12.27 9.07
N GLN A 341 24.10 -12.93 10.01
CA GLN A 341 25.55 -12.87 10.12
C GLN A 341 26.22 -13.43 8.87
N GLN A 342 25.72 -14.55 8.34
CA GLN A 342 26.21 -15.16 7.11
C GLN A 342 26.10 -14.21 5.92
N VAL A 343 24.94 -13.56 5.72
CA VAL A 343 24.75 -12.58 4.63
C VAL A 343 25.74 -11.42 4.76
N LEU A 344 25.92 -10.90 5.97
CA LEU A 344 26.87 -9.80 6.22
C LEU A 344 28.33 -10.22 6.05
N ALA A 345 28.68 -11.46 6.42
CA ALA A 345 30.02 -12.01 6.24
C ALA A 345 30.35 -12.19 4.75
N ALA A 346 29.43 -12.73 3.95
CA ALA A 346 29.63 -12.88 2.50
C ALA A 346 29.81 -11.53 1.80
N LEU A 347 29.07 -10.50 2.23
CA LEU A 347 29.22 -9.14 1.74
C LEU A 347 30.56 -8.50 2.15
N ALA A 348 31.00 -8.74 3.39
CA ALA A 348 32.30 -8.29 3.86
C ALA A 348 33.44 -8.95 3.08
N GLU A 349 33.39 -10.28 2.92
CA GLU A 349 34.38 -11.03 2.14
C GLU A 349 34.48 -10.53 0.69
N PHE A 350 33.34 -10.23 0.05
CA PHE A 350 33.34 -9.63 -1.28
C PHE A 350 34.08 -8.29 -1.31
N ASN A 351 33.81 -7.40 -0.36
CA ASN A 351 34.44 -6.09 -0.29
C ASN A 351 35.94 -6.22 0.01
N ASP A 352 36.34 -7.09 0.94
CA ASP A 352 37.74 -7.30 1.31
C ASP A 352 38.54 -7.86 0.12
N ARG A 353 37.99 -8.81 -0.62
CA ARG A 353 38.65 -9.35 -1.83
C ARG A 353 38.73 -8.31 -2.94
N ALA A 354 37.75 -7.43 -3.06
CA ALA A 354 37.78 -6.36 -4.05
C ALA A 354 38.80 -5.26 -3.70
N GLU A 355 38.98 -4.96 -2.41
CA GLU A 355 39.99 -4.02 -1.90
C GLU A 355 41.43 -4.56 -2.05
N ASN A 356 41.61 -5.87 -1.91
CA ASN A 356 42.92 -6.53 -1.99
C ASN A 356 43.28 -7.05 -3.40
N ALA A 357 42.34 -7.01 -4.36
CA ALA A 357 42.62 -7.46 -5.72
C ALA A 357 43.44 -6.40 -6.47
N ASP A 358 44.59 -6.80 -7.03
CA ASP A 358 45.45 -5.90 -7.82
C ASP A 358 44.68 -5.38 -9.06
N PRO A 359 44.90 -4.12 -9.50
CA PRO A 359 44.29 -3.60 -10.72
C PRO A 359 44.77 -4.33 -11.99
N ALA A 360 45.89 -5.05 -11.93
CA ALA A 360 46.54 -5.69 -13.08
C ALA A 360 45.94 -7.05 -13.52
N GLU A 361 45.11 -7.71 -12.71
CA GLU A 361 44.52 -9.02 -13.06
C GLU A 361 43.20 -8.89 -13.87
N GLY A 362 42.74 -7.67 -14.17
CA GLY A 362 41.44 -7.42 -14.81
C GLY A 362 41.44 -7.34 -16.35
N ASP A 363 42.60 -7.26 -17.00
CA ASP A 363 42.71 -6.91 -18.44
C ASP A 363 43.21 -8.06 -19.34
N ALA A 364 43.25 -9.31 -18.86
CA ALA A 364 43.77 -10.43 -19.66
C ALA A 364 42.75 -11.10 -20.59
N THR A 365 41.47 -10.73 -20.56
CA THR A 365 40.47 -11.23 -21.50
C THR A 365 39.41 -10.17 -21.81
N GLY A 366 39.70 -9.34 -22.81
CA GLY A 366 38.77 -8.45 -23.50
C GLY A 366 39.16 -8.34 -24.95
#